data_AF-M4ZFR8-F1
#
_entry.id   AF-M4ZFR8-F1
#
_cell.length_a   1.000
_cell.length_b   1.000
_cell.length_c   1.000
_cell.angle_alpha   90.00
_cell.angle_beta   90.00
_cell.angle_gamma   90.00
#
_symmetry.space_group_name_H-M   'P 1'
#
loop_
_entity.id
_entity.type
_entity.pdbx_description
1 polymer ?
#
loop_
_entity_poly.entity_id
_entity_poly.type
_entity_poly.pdbx_seq_one_letter_code
_entity_poly.pdbx_strand_id
1 'polypeptide(L)'
;MNNPHSSPIALLLCLLAIILTTVRSDGAFAQTDDRCSIYFVSTTPEKGNPAVIQEAYLADINTAVPCLIQVIERLGGQINSPAVEPDVKSRLLTATGALRAIMTRLDSASNLNNFITLFRERNNINVISALTYAARSDNKDLRLSSTLLLGNVIDNRFVCVPLTQLNDPEFMKAAEAPSGRANLLGVVSVVAPWAYKENYENIDKTRDYIGGQIGREDSSSMKNTLAILDNIQTRLKSQTNNSNKTVSLNTLDRAIIPNCRKYVQAYTPKLTSPENVNY
;
A
#
# COMPACT_ATOMS: atom_id res chain seq x y z
N MET A 1 -55.56 -72.76 -25.95
CA MET A 1 -56.84 -72.62 -26.67
C MET A 1 -57.88 -72.06 -25.70
N ASN A 2 -58.63 -71.06 -26.17
CA ASN A 2 -59.85 -70.44 -25.63
C ASN A 2 -59.73 -69.34 -24.54
N ASN A 3 -59.63 -68.10 -25.05
CA ASN A 3 -60.33 -66.87 -24.59
C ASN A 3 -61.87 -67.10 -24.49
N PRO A 4 -62.76 -66.18 -24.01
CA PRO A 4 -62.64 -64.71 -23.84
C PRO A 4 -63.44 -64.12 -22.62
N HIS A 5 -63.62 -62.78 -22.66
CA HIS A 5 -64.58 -61.93 -21.93
C HIS A 5 -64.06 -61.38 -20.58
N SER A 6 -64.20 -60.10 -20.23
CA SER A 6 -64.87 -58.95 -20.85
C SER A 6 -64.51 -57.70 -20.03
N SER A 7 -64.13 -56.62 -20.69
CA SER A 7 -64.23 -55.23 -20.19
C SER A 7 -65.70 -54.77 -20.33
N PRO A 8 -66.20 -53.63 -19.78
CA PRO A 8 -65.51 -52.53 -19.09
C PRO A 8 -66.29 -51.98 -17.86
N ILE A 9 -65.87 -50.80 -17.35
CA ILE A 9 -66.61 -49.78 -16.57
C ILE A 9 -66.11 -49.56 -15.12
N ALA A 10 -65.97 -48.27 -14.80
CA ALA A 10 -65.81 -47.59 -13.50
C ALA A 10 -64.36 -47.13 -13.22
N LEU A 11 -63.94 -45.91 -13.58
CA LEU A 11 -64.39 -44.59 -13.10
C LEU A 11 -63.95 -44.33 -11.64
N LEU A 12 -62.74 -43.80 -11.45
CA LEU A 12 -62.37 -42.84 -10.38
C LEU A 12 -60.93 -42.36 -10.65
N LEU A 13 -60.70 -41.20 -11.27
CA LEU A 13 -60.56 -39.91 -10.58
C LEU A 13 -59.73 -39.99 -9.29
N CYS A 14 -58.40 -39.98 -9.44
CA CYS A 14 -57.51 -39.35 -8.49
C CYS A 14 -56.33 -38.74 -9.24
N LEU A 15 -56.58 -37.55 -9.81
CA LEU A 15 -55.53 -36.56 -10.04
C LEU A 15 -54.94 -36.21 -8.67
N LEU A 16 -53.82 -36.84 -8.32
CA LEU A 16 -52.88 -36.23 -7.38
C LEU A 16 -51.89 -35.44 -8.24
N ALA A 17 -52.21 -34.16 -8.40
CA ALA A 17 -51.27 -33.16 -8.82
C ALA A 17 -50.11 -33.16 -7.83
N ILE A 18 -48.98 -33.74 -8.24
CA ILE A 18 -47.69 -33.42 -7.66
C ILE A 18 -47.45 -31.97 -8.02
N ILE A 19 -47.86 -31.08 -7.12
CA ILE A 19 -47.40 -29.71 -7.10
C ILE A 19 -45.89 -29.83 -6.81
N LEU A 20 -45.09 -29.78 -7.88
CA LEU A 20 -43.71 -29.35 -7.78
C LEU A 20 -43.72 -27.93 -7.22
N THR A 21 -43.80 -27.80 -5.90
CA THR A 21 -43.20 -26.65 -5.24
C THR A 21 -41.71 -26.86 -5.34
N THR A 22 -41.12 -26.39 -6.44
CA THR A 22 -39.76 -25.89 -6.37
C THR A 22 -39.82 -24.76 -5.35
N VAL A 23 -39.56 -25.11 -4.08
CA VAL A 23 -39.11 -24.14 -3.10
C VAL A 23 -37.79 -23.64 -3.69
N ARG A 24 -37.89 -22.57 -4.48
CA ARG A 24 -36.78 -21.69 -4.75
C ARG A 24 -36.43 -21.20 -3.35
N SER A 25 -35.47 -21.88 -2.73
CA SER A 25 -34.62 -21.24 -1.75
C SER A 25 -34.05 -20.06 -2.52
N ASP A 26 -34.75 -18.92 -2.45
CA ASP A 26 -34.08 -17.66 -2.42
C ASP A 26 -33.13 -17.81 -1.26
N GLY A 27 -31.91 -18.26 -1.58
CA GLY A 27 -30.81 -18.21 -0.66
C GLY A 27 -30.87 -16.78 -0.15
N ALA A 28 -31.21 -16.63 1.12
CA ALA A 28 -30.85 -15.45 1.85
C ALA A 28 -29.34 -15.38 1.62
N PHE A 29 -28.93 -14.59 0.63
CA PHE A 29 -27.60 -14.07 0.56
C PHE A 29 -27.45 -13.47 1.93
N ALA A 30 -26.74 -14.19 2.81
CA ALA A 30 -26.24 -13.62 4.03
C ALA A 30 -25.64 -12.31 3.54
N GLN A 31 -26.27 -11.19 3.93
CA GLN A 31 -25.69 -9.89 3.73
C GLN A 31 -24.38 -9.99 4.49
N THR A 32 -23.31 -10.37 3.80
CA THR A 32 -21.96 -10.22 4.29
C THR A 32 -21.93 -8.75 4.61
N ASP A 33 -21.91 -8.46 5.91
CA ASP A 33 -21.88 -7.13 6.49
C ASP A 33 -20.66 -6.45 5.86
N ASP A 34 -20.86 -5.82 4.70
CA ASP A 34 -19.80 -5.15 3.94
C ASP A 34 -19.59 -3.81 4.62
N ARG A 35 -19.04 -3.89 5.84
CA ARG A 35 -18.70 -2.75 6.69
C ARG A 35 -17.77 -1.77 5.98
N CYS A 36 -17.10 -2.21 4.91
CA CYS A 36 -16.24 -1.38 4.11
C CYS A 36 -16.96 -0.70 2.92
N SER A 37 -18.16 -1.14 2.52
CA SER A 37 -18.94 -0.54 1.42
C SER A 37 -19.09 0.97 1.54
N ILE A 38 -19.41 1.46 2.75
CA ILE A 38 -19.57 2.89 3.03
C ILE A 38 -18.28 3.65 2.72
N TYR A 39 -17.11 3.08 3.04
CA TYR A 39 -15.80 3.68 2.79
C TYR A 39 -15.42 3.67 1.31
N PHE A 40 -15.86 2.66 0.55
CA PHE A 40 -15.68 2.64 -0.90
C PHE A 40 -16.53 3.71 -1.58
N VAL A 41 -17.79 3.86 -1.15
CA VAL A 41 -18.71 4.87 -1.70
C VAL A 41 -18.24 6.28 -1.34
N SER A 42 -17.90 6.51 -0.08
CA SER A 42 -17.52 7.83 0.42
C SER A 42 -16.16 8.31 -0.09
N THR A 43 -15.31 7.41 -0.60
CA THR A 43 -14.05 7.77 -1.25
C THR A 43 -14.22 8.11 -2.73
N THR A 44 -15.32 7.71 -3.35
CA THR A 44 -15.67 8.09 -4.73
C THR A 44 -16.15 9.55 -4.74
N PRO A 45 -15.46 10.45 -5.45
CA PRO A 45 -15.89 11.84 -5.54
C PRO A 45 -17.27 11.94 -6.20
N GLU A 46 -18.24 12.55 -5.52
CA GLU A 46 -19.43 13.05 -6.20
C GLU A 46 -19.01 14.23 -7.09
N LYS A 47 -19.52 14.29 -8.33
CA LYS A 47 -19.15 15.35 -9.29
C LYS A 47 -19.26 16.73 -8.63
N GLY A 48 -18.12 17.40 -8.47
CA GLY A 48 -18.04 18.78 -7.98
C GLY A 48 -17.79 18.95 -6.48
N ASN A 49 -17.80 17.87 -5.68
CA ASN A 49 -17.54 17.96 -4.25
C ASN A 49 -16.31 17.13 -3.84
N PRO A 50 -15.32 17.72 -3.15
CA PRO A 50 -14.26 16.94 -2.54
C PRO A 50 -14.88 16.02 -1.48
N ALA A 51 -14.41 14.78 -1.42
CA ALA A 51 -14.92 13.86 -0.43
C ALA A 51 -14.59 14.38 0.99
N VAL A 52 -15.64 14.57 1.79
CA VAL A 52 -15.53 15.06 3.17
C VAL A 52 -15.14 13.89 4.06
N ILE A 53 -14.12 14.08 4.88
CA ILE A 53 -13.75 13.13 5.93
C ILE A 53 -14.90 13.08 6.92
N GLN A 54 -15.71 12.01 6.86
CA GLN A 54 -16.87 11.85 7.72
C GLN A 54 -16.41 11.66 9.16
N GLU A 55 -17.04 12.35 10.13
CA GLU A 55 -16.76 12.15 11.56
C GLU A 55 -16.95 10.68 11.98
N ALA A 56 -17.80 9.94 11.26
CA ALA A 56 -17.99 8.51 11.41
C ALA A 56 -16.68 7.70 11.35
N TYR A 57 -15.67 8.15 10.61
CA TYR A 57 -14.36 7.47 10.54
C TYR A 57 -13.59 7.51 11.86
N LEU A 58 -13.88 8.48 12.72
CA LEU A 58 -13.23 8.66 14.01
C LEU A 58 -13.96 7.91 15.12
N ALA A 59 -15.24 7.58 14.91
CA ALA A 59 -16.05 6.87 15.88
C ALA A 59 -15.64 5.40 16.04
N ASP A 60 -15.12 4.77 14.97
CA ASP A 60 -14.65 3.39 15.00
C ASP A 60 -13.38 3.21 14.15
N ILE A 61 -12.23 3.50 14.76
CA ILE A 61 -10.92 3.34 14.10
C ILE A 61 -10.61 1.89 13.73
N ASN A 62 -11.14 0.91 14.49
CA ASN A 62 -10.87 -0.51 14.28
C ASN A 62 -11.54 -1.02 13.00
N THR A 63 -12.66 -0.41 12.60
CA THR A 63 -13.29 -0.67 11.30
C THR A 63 -12.75 0.26 10.22
N ALA A 64 -12.61 1.56 10.50
CA ALA A 64 -12.24 2.55 9.50
C ALA A 64 -10.87 2.31 8.88
N VAL A 65 -9.85 2.02 9.71
CA VAL A 65 -8.47 1.87 9.24
C VAL A 65 -8.33 0.69 8.27
N PRO A 66 -8.76 -0.55 8.61
CA PRO A 66 -8.72 -1.66 7.67
C PRO A 66 -9.48 -1.41 6.36
N CYS A 67 -10.67 -0.80 6.42
CA CYS A 67 -11.46 -0.52 5.22
C CYS A 67 -10.80 0.51 4.30
N LEU A 68 -10.25 1.59 4.85
CA LEU A 68 -9.52 2.60 4.07
C LEU A 68 -8.24 2.02 3.44
N ILE A 69 -7.55 1.12 4.14
CA ILE A 69 -6.39 0.41 3.58
C ILE A 69 -6.80 -0.48 2.41
N GLN A 70 -7.94 -1.18 2.52
CA GLN A 70 -8.48 -1.97 1.42
C GLN A 70 -8.85 -1.11 0.20
N VAL A 71 -9.34 0.12 0.41
CA VAL A 71 -9.51 1.09 -0.69
C VAL A 71 -8.17 1.36 -1.36
N ILE A 72 -7.14 1.71 -0.61
CA ILE A 72 -5.80 2.01 -1.14
C ILE A 72 -5.22 0.80 -1.88
N GLU A 73 -5.37 -0.40 -1.32
CA GLU A 73 -4.91 -1.65 -1.93
C GLU A 73 -5.51 -1.86 -3.32
N ARG A 74 -6.83 -1.71 -3.47
CA ARG A 74 -7.53 -1.86 -4.76
C ARG A 74 -7.10 -0.81 -5.80
N LEU A 75 -6.73 0.39 -5.34
CA LEU A 75 -6.18 1.45 -6.20
C LEU A 75 -4.72 1.17 -6.59
N GLY A 76 -3.98 0.43 -5.76
CA GLY A 76 -2.57 0.08 -5.99
C GLY A 76 -2.29 -0.70 -7.29
N GLY A 77 -3.28 -1.42 -7.83
CA GLY A 77 -3.17 -2.03 -9.15
C GLY A 77 -3.24 -1.03 -10.31
N GLN A 78 -3.90 0.12 -10.12
CA GLN A 78 -4.24 1.07 -11.17
C GLN A 78 -3.21 2.20 -11.30
N ILE A 79 -2.50 2.53 -10.22
CA ILE A 79 -1.43 3.55 -10.19
C ILE A 79 -0.19 3.18 -11.00
N ASN A 80 -0.01 1.89 -11.32
CA ASN A 80 1.14 1.40 -12.10
C ASN A 80 0.90 1.58 -13.61
N SER A 81 -0.24 2.15 -14.00
CA SER A 81 -0.52 2.56 -15.37
C SER A 81 0.34 3.78 -15.76
N PRO A 82 0.84 3.87 -17.02
CA PRO A 82 1.55 5.06 -17.52
C PRO A 82 0.77 6.37 -17.34
N ALA A 83 -0.56 6.28 -17.35
CA ALA A 83 -1.45 7.39 -17.05
C ALA A 83 -2.44 6.98 -15.96
N VAL A 84 -2.27 7.53 -14.76
CA VAL A 84 -3.20 7.32 -13.65
C VAL A 84 -4.44 8.18 -13.85
N GLU A 85 -5.60 7.53 -13.89
CA GLU A 85 -6.88 8.21 -14.09
C GLU A 85 -7.16 9.24 -12.98
N PRO A 86 -7.81 10.38 -13.30
CA PRO A 86 -8.15 11.39 -12.31
C PRO A 86 -9.00 10.86 -11.14
N ASP A 87 -9.90 9.91 -11.40
CA ASP A 87 -10.73 9.27 -10.37
C ASP A 87 -9.86 8.50 -9.36
N VAL A 88 -8.88 7.73 -9.84
CA VAL A 88 -7.94 6.98 -8.99
C VAL A 88 -7.16 7.93 -8.07
N LYS A 89 -6.65 9.04 -8.61
CA LYS A 89 -5.94 10.06 -7.82
C LYS A 89 -6.85 10.69 -6.76
N SER A 90 -8.09 11.01 -7.12
CA SER A 90 -9.07 11.59 -6.20
C SER A 90 -9.42 10.64 -5.05
N ARG A 91 -9.71 9.38 -5.36
CA ARG A 91 -10.03 8.34 -4.36
C ARG A 91 -8.85 8.08 -3.43
N LEU A 92 -7.63 8.07 -3.98
CA LEU A 92 -6.41 7.91 -3.18
C LEU A 92 -6.18 9.12 -2.27
N LEU A 93 -6.42 10.35 -2.75
CA LEU A 93 -6.37 11.57 -1.94
C LEU A 93 -7.37 11.51 -0.79
N THR A 94 -8.61 11.10 -1.06
CA THR A 94 -9.63 10.95 -0.01
C THR A 94 -9.22 9.92 1.03
N ALA A 95 -8.83 8.72 0.60
CA ALA A 95 -8.50 7.63 1.51
C ALA A 95 -7.28 7.96 2.38
N THR A 96 -6.23 8.53 1.78
CA THR A 96 -5.03 8.95 2.52
C THR A 96 -5.28 10.16 3.42
N GLY A 97 -6.12 11.10 2.99
CA GLY A 97 -6.57 12.23 3.78
C GLY A 97 -7.35 11.78 5.02
N ALA A 98 -8.27 10.83 4.86
CA ALA A 98 -9.06 10.25 5.95
C ALA A 98 -8.15 9.53 6.96
N LEU A 99 -7.24 8.66 6.51
CA LEU A 99 -6.29 7.97 7.38
C LEU A 99 -5.37 8.95 8.11
N ARG A 100 -4.91 10.01 7.44
CA ARG A 100 -4.13 11.07 8.07
C ARG A 100 -4.95 11.78 9.15
N ALA A 101 -6.19 12.15 8.86
CA ALA A 101 -7.04 12.83 9.83
C ALA A 101 -7.29 11.98 11.08
N ILE A 102 -7.57 10.67 10.90
CA ILE A 102 -7.64 9.71 12.00
C ILE A 102 -6.35 9.78 12.82
N MET A 103 -5.19 9.52 12.18
CA MET A 103 -3.89 9.46 12.83
C MET A 103 -3.53 10.75 13.60
N THR A 104 -3.83 11.93 13.04
CA THR A 104 -3.52 13.23 13.68
C THR A 104 -4.44 13.61 14.83
N ARG A 105 -5.62 12.98 14.93
CA ARG A 105 -6.58 13.21 16.03
C ARG A 105 -6.38 12.23 17.19
N LEU A 106 -5.48 11.26 17.07
CA LEU A 106 -5.11 10.36 18.15
C LEU A 106 -4.31 11.16 19.19
N ASP A 107 -4.87 11.27 20.38
CA ASP A 107 -4.37 12.07 21.50
C ASP A 107 -3.34 11.36 22.38
N SER A 108 -3.15 10.05 22.17
CA SER A 108 -2.26 9.22 22.98
C SER A 108 -1.36 8.34 22.13
N ALA A 109 -0.16 8.05 22.65
CA ALA A 109 0.78 7.11 22.04
C ALA A 109 0.18 5.70 21.89
N SER A 110 -0.68 5.28 22.83
CA SER A 110 -1.37 3.99 22.75
C SER A 110 -2.30 3.92 21.55
N ASN A 111 -3.08 4.97 21.32
CA ASN A 111 -3.99 5.05 20.17
C ASN A 111 -3.21 5.06 18.84
N LEU A 112 -2.12 5.82 18.76
CA LEU A 112 -1.23 5.82 17.59
C LEU A 112 -0.61 4.44 17.33
N ASN A 113 -0.16 3.75 18.38
CA ASN A 113 0.36 2.38 18.25
C ASN A 113 -0.72 1.40 17.77
N ASN A 114 -1.97 1.54 18.22
CA ASN A 114 -3.08 0.75 17.71
C ASN A 114 -3.31 1.02 16.22
N PHE A 115 -3.35 2.30 15.80
CA PHE A 115 -3.45 2.66 14.38
C PHE A 115 -2.34 2.03 13.54
N ILE A 116 -1.08 2.13 13.98
CA ILE A 116 0.08 1.55 13.29
C ILE A 116 -0.05 0.03 13.21
N THR A 117 -0.53 -0.62 14.28
CA THR A 117 -0.74 -2.08 14.34
C THR A 117 -1.81 -2.52 13.33
N LEU A 118 -3.00 -1.91 13.39
CA LEU A 118 -4.09 -2.15 12.43
C LEU A 118 -3.62 -1.93 10.99
N PHE A 119 -2.80 -0.89 10.77
CA PHE A 119 -2.25 -0.61 9.46
C PHE A 119 -1.32 -1.74 8.99
N ARG A 120 -0.38 -2.15 9.83
CA ARG A 120 0.61 -3.19 9.51
C ARG A 120 0.03 -4.60 9.38
N GLU A 121 -1.14 -4.86 9.96
CA GLU A 121 -1.88 -6.12 9.79
C GLU A 121 -2.58 -6.24 8.43
N ARG A 122 -2.79 -5.11 7.74
CA ARG A 122 -3.50 -5.05 6.45
C ARG A 122 -2.63 -4.52 5.32
N ASN A 123 -1.46 -3.96 5.61
CA ASN A 123 -0.57 -3.47 4.57
C ASN A 123 0.06 -4.62 3.78
N ASN A 124 0.33 -4.33 2.52
CA ASN A 124 1.06 -5.19 1.62
C ASN A 124 1.78 -4.34 0.58
N ILE A 125 2.43 -4.99 -0.37
CA ILE A 125 3.23 -4.27 -1.37
C ILE A 125 2.38 -3.32 -2.23
N ASN A 126 1.11 -3.64 -2.52
CA ASN A 126 0.22 -2.78 -3.30
C ASN A 126 -0.13 -1.50 -2.54
N VAL A 127 -0.44 -1.63 -1.24
CA VAL A 127 -0.70 -0.49 -0.35
C VAL A 127 0.53 0.41 -0.27
N ILE A 128 1.71 -0.15 -0.02
CA ILE A 128 2.94 0.65 0.10
C ILE A 128 3.33 1.26 -1.25
N SER A 129 3.10 0.58 -2.38
CA SER A 129 3.34 1.12 -3.71
C SER A 129 2.42 2.30 -4.00
N ALA A 130 1.15 2.22 -3.62
CA ALA A 130 0.19 3.32 -3.72
C ALA A 130 0.57 4.53 -2.89
N LEU A 131 0.94 4.31 -1.63
CA LEU A 131 1.40 5.41 -0.79
C LEU A 131 2.72 5.98 -1.30
N THR A 132 3.64 5.17 -1.84
CA THR A 132 4.92 5.64 -2.37
C THR A 132 4.72 6.49 -3.62
N TYR A 133 3.88 6.03 -4.55
CA TYR A 133 3.47 6.82 -5.72
C TYR A 133 2.86 8.16 -5.28
N ALA A 134 1.93 8.12 -4.33
CA ALA A 134 1.27 9.31 -3.82
C ALA A 134 2.24 10.27 -3.11
N ALA A 135 3.20 9.76 -2.34
CA ALA A 135 4.23 10.55 -1.65
C ALA A 135 5.20 11.27 -2.61
N ARG A 136 5.25 10.86 -3.88
CA ARG A 136 6.01 11.55 -4.94
C ARG A 136 5.15 12.33 -5.94
N SER A 137 3.83 12.32 -5.80
CA SER A 137 2.92 13.04 -6.69
C SER A 137 3.14 14.55 -6.67
N ASP A 138 2.81 15.20 -7.77
CA ASP A 138 2.65 16.65 -7.94
C ASP A 138 1.61 17.28 -6.99
N ASN A 139 0.53 16.55 -6.65
CA ASN A 139 -0.51 17.02 -5.72
C ASN A 139 0.03 17.12 -4.28
N LYS A 140 0.06 18.34 -3.73
CA LYS A 140 0.63 18.64 -2.41
C LYS A 140 -0.04 17.89 -1.26
N ASP A 141 -1.38 17.80 -1.25
CA ASP A 141 -2.13 17.20 -0.14
C ASP A 141 -2.03 15.68 -0.14
N LEU A 142 -2.07 15.08 -1.34
CA LEU A 142 -1.85 13.66 -1.55
C LEU A 142 -0.43 13.28 -1.10
N ARG A 143 0.54 14.10 -1.52
CA ARG A 143 1.95 13.95 -1.17
C ARG A 143 2.19 14.03 0.33
N LEU A 144 1.67 15.06 1.00
CA LEU A 144 1.83 15.26 2.45
C LEU A 144 1.18 14.12 3.24
N SER A 145 -0.04 13.75 2.88
CA SER A 145 -0.79 12.72 3.60
C SER A 145 -0.12 11.35 3.49
N SER A 146 0.34 10.99 2.29
CA SER A 146 1.00 9.71 2.06
C SER A 146 2.39 9.64 2.69
N THR A 147 3.15 10.74 2.67
CA THR A 147 4.46 10.80 3.34
C THR A 147 4.33 10.59 4.84
N LEU A 148 3.33 11.21 5.48
CA LEU A 148 3.08 11.06 6.90
C LEU A 148 2.64 9.64 7.27
N LEU A 149 1.75 9.05 6.47
CA LEU A 149 1.33 7.65 6.66
C LEU A 149 2.52 6.70 6.52
N LEU A 150 3.28 6.79 5.43
CA LEU A 150 4.48 5.99 5.21
C LEU A 150 5.48 6.14 6.36
N GLY A 151 5.76 7.37 6.79
CA GLY A 151 6.71 7.63 7.88
C GLY A 151 6.34 6.95 9.21
N ASN A 152 5.08 6.58 9.42
CA ASN A 152 4.66 5.86 10.63
C ASN A 152 4.59 4.33 10.42
N VAL A 153 4.27 3.88 9.21
CA VAL A 153 3.93 2.46 8.98
C VAL A 153 5.03 1.68 8.25
N ILE A 154 5.92 2.36 7.53
CA ILE A 154 7.00 1.74 6.76
C ILE A 154 7.89 0.88 7.65
N ASP A 155 8.38 -0.23 7.10
CA ASP A 155 9.29 -1.13 7.80
C ASP A 155 10.33 -1.78 6.89
N ASN A 156 11.18 -2.61 7.47
CA ASN A 156 12.21 -3.36 6.75
C ASN A 156 11.64 -4.27 5.64
N ARG A 157 10.36 -4.66 5.70
CA ARG A 157 9.74 -5.53 4.68
C ARG A 157 9.42 -4.74 3.41
N PHE A 158 9.08 -3.45 3.55
CA PHE A 158 8.58 -2.64 2.45
C PHE A 158 9.40 -1.39 2.11
N VAL A 159 10.45 -1.04 2.87
CA VAL A 159 11.33 0.12 2.60
C VAL A 159 11.96 0.09 1.20
N CYS A 160 12.06 -1.09 0.60
CA CYS A 160 12.58 -1.24 -0.75
C CYS A 160 11.68 -0.64 -1.85
N VAL A 161 10.39 -0.41 -1.57
CA VAL A 161 9.46 0.26 -2.50
C VAL A 161 9.82 1.74 -2.70
N PRO A 162 9.93 2.59 -1.65
CA PRO A 162 10.42 3.96 -1.83
C PRO A 162 11.85 4.04 -2.36
N LEU A 163 12.74 3.10 -1.98
CA LEU A 163 14.09 3.03 -2.57
C LEU A 163 14.05 2.78 -4.09
N THR A 164 13.14 1.93 -4.56
CA THR A 164 12.98 1.67 -6.00
C THR A 164 12.61 2.94 -6.75
N GLN A 165 11.63 3.70 -6.25
CA GLN A 165 11.19 4.94 -6.88
C GLN A 165 12.28 6.03 -6.84
N LEU A 166 13.09 6.06 -5.77
CA LEU A 166 14.24 6.96 -5.66
C LEU A 166 15.37 6.66 -6.67
N ASN A 167 15.42 5.43 -7.19
CA ASN A 167 16.39 5.03 -8.20
C ASN A 167 15.82 5.09 -9.64
N ASP A 168 14.54 5.42 -9.82
CA ASP A 168 13.89 5.52 -11.12
C ASP A 168 14.36 6.77 -11.89
N PRO A 169 15.08 6.62 -13.03
CA PRO A 169 15.56 7.75 -13.80
C PRO A 169 14.46 8.61 -14.42
N GLU A 170 13.28 8.06 -14.70
CA GLU A 170 12.16 8.82 -15.27
C GLU A 170 11.60 9.76 -14.21
N PHE A 171 11.35 9.24 -13.01
CA PHE A 171 10.94 10.06 -11.87
C PHE A 171 11.96 11.16 -11.56
N MET A 172 13.26 10.85 -11.57
CA MET A 172 14.31 11.83 -11.24
C MET A 172 14.42 12.99 -12.24
N LYS A 173 13.85 12.86 -13.45
CA LYS A 173 13.77 13.93 -14.46
C LYS A 173 12.45 14.70 -14.44
N ALA A 174 11.46 14.24 -13.68
CA ALA A 174 10.15 14.87 -13.62
C ALA A 174 10.20 16.23 -12.88
N ALA A 175 9.26 17.13 -13.19
CA ALA A 175 9.26 18.47 -12.59
C ALA A 175 9.00 18.45 -11.07
N GLU A 176 8.22 17.47 -10.61
CA GLU A 176 7.88 17.22 -9.21
C GLU A 176 8.97 16.46 -8.44
N ALA A 177 10.00 15.97 -9.13
CA ALA A 177 11.07 15.15 -8.57
C ALA A 177 11.69 15.75 -7.30
N PRO A 178 12.01 17.06 -7.21
CA PRO A 178 12.67 17.61 -6.03
C PRO A 178 11.85 17.42 -4.75
N SER A 179 10.53 17.69 -4.81
CA SER A 179 9.63 17.54 -3.67
C SER A 179 9.33 16.08 -3.35
N GLY A 180 9.07 15.27 -4.39
CA GLY A 180 8.81 13.83 -4.20
C GLY A 180 10.03 13.11 -3.63
N ARG A 181 11.23 13.42 -4.13
CA ARG A 181 12.51 12.87 -3.67
C ARG A 181 12.76 13.17 -2.20
N ALA A 182 12.58 14.43 -1.78
CA ALA A 182 12.75 14.82 -0.38
C ALA A 182 11.82 14.02 0.54
N ASN A 183 10.57 13.81 0.15
CA ASN A 183 9.62 13.04 0.95
C ASN A 183 9.96 11.55 1.02
N LEU A 184 10.29 10.93 -0.11
CA LEU A 184 10.67 9.52 -0.13
C LEU A 184 11.96 9.28 0.67
N LEU A 185 12.94 10.19 0.59
CA LEU A 185 14.12 10.15 1.45
C LEU A 185 13.75 10.33 2.93
N GLY A 186 12.82 11.23 3.25
CA GLY A 186 12.28 11.37 4.60
C GLY A 186 11.68 10.06 5.14
N VAL A 187 10.88 9.36 4.33
CA VAL A 187 10.33 8.03 4.67
C VAL A 187 11.46 7.01 4.90
N VAL A 188 12.45 6.96 4.01
CA VAL A 188 13.60 6.06 4.13
C VAL A 188 14.42 6.34 5.41
N SER A 189 14.55 7.61 5.79
CA SER A 189 15.27 8.03 7.00
C SER A 189 14.66 7.48 8.29
N VAL A 190 13.37 7.14 8.29
CA VAL A 190 12.70 6.51 9.44
C VAL A 190 13.22 5.10 9.68
N VAL A 191 13.52 4.36 8.60
CA VAL A 191 13.98 2.96 8.67
C VAL A 191 15.49 2.85 8.90
N ALA A 192 16.26 3.83 8.43
CA ALA A 192 17.73 3.87 8.52
C ALA A 192 18.34 3.45 9.88
N PRO A 193 17.85 3.89 11.07
CA PRO A 193 18.48 3.55 12.34
C PRO A 193 18.25 2.10 12.80
N TRP A 194 17.37 1.35 12.16
CA TRP A 194 17.06 -0.04 12.50
C TRP A 194 16.94 -0.94 11.24
N ALA A 195 17.49 -0.48 10.13
CA ALA A 195 17.52 -1.22 8.87
C ALA A 195 18.32 -2.52 9.01
N TYR A 196 17.78 -3.63 8.50
CA TYR A 196 18.49 -4.89 8.36
C TYR A 196 19.59 -4.81 7.30
N LYS A 197 20.54 -5.75 7.33
CA LYS A 197 21.77 -5.73 6.50
C LYS A 197 21.52 -5.30 5.05
N GLU A 198 20.62 -5.98 4.34
CA GLU A 198 20.39 -5.70 2.93
C GLU A 198 19.75 -4.32 2.70
N ASN A 199 18.85 -3.89 3.60
CA ASN A 199 18.24 -2.57 3.53
C ASN A 199 19.23 -1.47 3.89
N TYR A 200 20.08 -1.68 4.88
CA TYR A 200 21.16 -0.76 5.25
C TYR A 200 22.01 -0.45 4.02
N GLU A 201 22.51 -1.50 3.35
CA GLU A 201 23.36 -1.35 2.17
C GLU A 201 22.63 -0.63 1.02
N ASN A 202 21.36 -0.95 0.79
CA ASN A 202 20.58 -0.31 -0.28
C ASN A 202 20.26 1.17 0.02
N ILE A 203 19.96 1.49 1.28
CA ILE A 203 19.75 2.89 1.71
C ILE A 203 21.05 3.68 1.55
N ASP A 204 22.18 3.12 1.98
CA ASP A 204 23.50 3.73 1.88
C ASP A 204 23.86 4.04 0.41
N LYS A 205 23.67 3.07 -0.49
CA LYS A 205 23.94 3.23 -1.92
C LYS A 205 22.99 4.21 -2.61
N THR A 206 21.70 4.16 -2.28
CA THR A 206 20.71 5.09 -2.83
C THR A 206 21.02 6.53 -2.40
N ARG A 207 21.44 6.72 -1.14
CA ARG A 207 21.91 8.02 -0.65
C ARG A 207 23.08 8.52 -1.48
N ASP A 208 24.11 7.71 -1.68
CA ASP A 208 25.32 8.11 -2.41
C ASP A 208 25.03 8.40 -3.88
N TYR A 209 24.19 7.59 -4.51
CA TYR A 209 23.73 7.81 -5.88
C TYR A 209 23.05 9.17 -6.04
N ILE A 210 22.07 9.49 -5.17
CA ILE A 210 21.35 10.76 -5.22
C ILE A 210 22.28 11.94 -4.88
N GLY A 211 23.14 11.79 -3.88
CA GLY A 211 24.13 12.82 -3.53
C GLY A 211 25.05 13.15 -4.70
N GLY A 212 25.50 12.14 -5.45
CA GLY A 212 26.32 12.30 -6.65
C GLY A 212 25.58 12.97 -7.82
N GLN A 213 24.25 12.84 -7.91
CA GLN A 213 23.45 13.56 -8.90
C GLN A 213 23.27 15.04 -8.52
N ILE A 214 22.96 15.34 -7.26
CA ILE A 214 22.74 16.71 -6.78
C ILE A 214 24.02 17.54 -6.83
N GLY A 215 25.19 16.96 -6.57
CA GLY A 215 26.47 17.66 -6.68
C GLY A 215 26.77 18.22 -8.09
N ARG A 216 25.98 17.85 -9.10
CA ARG A 216 26.05 18.33 -10.47
C ARG A 216 24.98 19.38 -10.81
N GLU A 217 24.01 19.60 -9.94
CA GLU A 217 22.89 20.53 -10.09
C GLU A 217 23.10 21.80 -9.22
N ASP A 218 22.30 22.85 -9.43
CA ASP A 218 22.34 24.04 -8.57
C ASP A 218 21.94 23.68 -7.12
N SER A 219 22.97 23.54 -6.28
CA SER A 219 22.88 23.14 -4.87
C SER A 219 21.93 24.00 -4.02
N SER A 220 21.63 25.24 -4.43
CA SER A 220 20.78 26.15 -3.66
C SER A 220 19.34 25.64 -3.52
N SER A 221 18.80 25.03 -4.58
CA SER A 221 17.46 24.45 -4.64
C SER A 221 17.37 23.08 -3.95
N MET A 222 18.51 22.44 -3.67
CA MET A 222 18.59 21.07 -3.16
C MET A 222 19.08 20.97 -1.70
N LYS A 223 19.22 22.09 -1.00
CA LYS A 223 19.65 22.13 0.41
C LYS A 223 18.87 21.20 1.32
N ASN A 224 17.54 21.16 1.17
CA ASN A 224 16.69 20.26 1.97
C ASN A 224 17.00 18.80 1.70
N THR A 225 17.19 18.44 0.43
CA THR A 225 17.52 17.06 0.05
C THR A 225 18.89 16.65 0.60
N LEU A 226 19.91 17.52 0.49
CA LEU A 226 21.23 17.27 1.07
C LEU A 226 21.17 17.08 2.59
N ALA A 227 20.43 17.93 3.30
CA ALA A 227 20.24 17.78 4.75
C ALA A 227 19.58 16.45 5.13
N ILE A 228 18.63 15.96 4.31
CA ILE A 228 18.01 14.64 4.52
C ILE A 228 19.02 13.51 4.26
N LEU A 229 19.85 13.61 3.23
CA LEU A 229 20.90 12.61 2.94
C LEU A 229 21.92 12.52 4.08
N ASP A 230 22.34 13.65 4.65
CA ASP A 230 23.23 13.70 5.82
C ASP A 230 22.56 13.10 7.05
N ASN A 231 21.27 13.37 7.24
CA ASN A 231 20.48 12.77 8.32
C ASN A 231 20.40 11.24 8.18
N ILE A 232 20.16 10.74 6.96
CA ILE A 232 20.17 9.30 6.67
C ILE A 232 21.53 8.70 7.00
N GLN A 233 22.64 9.32 6.56
CA GLN A 233 23.98 8.84 6.87
C GLN A 233 24.22 8.77 8.39
N THR A 234 23.83 9.82 9.11
CA THR A 234 23.95 9.88 10.58
C THR A 234 23.17 8.76 11.25
N ARG A 235 21.93 8.52 10.82
CA ARG A 235 21.07 7.44 11.35
C ARG A 235 21.55 6.04 10.99
N LEU A 236 22.14 5.84 9.81
CA LEU A 236 22.79 4.57 9.49
C LEU A 236 24.00 4.34 10.42
N LYS A 237 24.86 5.35 10.59
CA LYS A 237 26.05 5.27 11.44
C LYS A 237 25.74 5.07 12.93
N SER A 238 24.55 5.43 13.41
CA SER A 238 24.15 5.16 14.81
C SER A 238 23.93 3.68 15.12
N GLN A 239 23.91 2.81 14.10
CA GLN A 239 23.84 1.37 14.28
C GLN A 239 25.20 0.78 14.77
N THR A 240 25.25 0.31 16.02
CA THR A 240 26.44 -0.30 16.65
C THR A 240 26.73 -1.74 16.16
N ASN A 241 27.76 -2.41 16.66
CA ASN A 241 28.17 -3.74 16.14
C ASN A 241 27.18 -4.88 16.44
N ASN A 242 26.29 -4.72 17.43
CA ASN A 242 25.22 -5.68 17.75
C ASN A 242 23.84 -5.25 17.19
N SER A 243 23.84 -4.41 16.14
CA SER A 243 22.61 -3.85 15.58
C SER A 243 22.04 -4.70 14.44
N ASN A 244 20.86 -4.30 13.98
CA ASN A 244 20.16 -4.90 12.84
C ASN A 244 21.00 -4.94 11.54
N LYS A 245 22.04 -4.10 11.40
CA LYS A 245 22.90 -4.08 10.19
C LYS A 245 23.64 -5.39 9.91
N THR A 246 23.77 -6.29 10.89
CA THR A 246 24.38 -7.62 10.69
C THR A 246 23.34 -8.73 10.53
N VAL A 247 22.08 -8.44 10.80
CA VAL A 247 20.96 -9.37 10.69
C VAL A 247 20.41 -9.31 9.26
N SER A 248 20.42 -10.44 8.57
CA SER A 248 19.75 -10.58 7.29
C SER A 248 18.24 -10.63 7.45
N LEU A 249 17.51 -10.12 6.45
CA LEU A 249 16.07 -10.31 6.34
C LEU A 249 15.71 -11.81 6.43
N ASN A 250 14.64 -12.13 7.18
CA ASN A 250 14.19 -13.51 7.31
C ASN A 250 13.72 -14.06 5.95
N THR A 251 13.55 -15.38 5.83
CA THR A 251 13.22 -16.03 4.55
C THR A 251 11.86 -15.61 3.98
N LEU A 252 10.86 -15.35 4.83
CA LEU A 252 9.54 -14.85 4.41
C LEU A 252 9.63 -13.44 3.82
N ASP A 253 10.37 -12.54 4.49
CA ASP A 253 10.60 -11.19 3.99
C ASP A 253 11.43 -11.20 2.71
N ARG A 254 12.40 -12.13 2.61
CA ARG A 254 13.18 -12.37 1.38
C ARG A 254 12.34 -12.83 0.19
N ALA A 255 11.12 -13.34 0.38
CA ALA A 255 10.20 -13.68 -0.70
C ALA A 255 9.41 -12.45 -1.23
N ILE A 256 9.33 -11.37 -0.46
CA ILE A 256 8.79 -10.07 -0.90
C ILE A 256 9.87 -9.29 -1.68
N ILE A 257 11.14 -9.52 -1.32
CA ILE A 257 12.32 -8.87 -1.91
C ILE A 257 12.55 -9.12 -3.42
N PRO A 258 12.15 -10.20 -4.12
CA PRO A 258 12.49 -10.37 -5.54
C PRO A 258 11.94 -9.25 -6.42
N ASN A 259 10.78 -8.67 -6.06
CA ASN A 259 10.24 -7.47 -6.72
C ASN A 259 11.10 -6.23 -6.42
N CYS A 260 11.69 -6.13 -5.24
CA CYS A 260 12.59 -5.05 -4.88
C CYS A 260 14.03 -5.22 -5.42
N ARG A 261 14.53 -6.46 -5.48
CA ARG A 261 15.89 -6.81 -5.91
C ARG A 261 16.04 -6.63 -7.41
N LYS A 262 15.05 -7.04 -8.21
CA LYS A 262 15.08 -6.82 -9.68
C LYS A 262 15.19 -5.34 -10.04
N TYR A 263 14.53 -4.46 -9.28
CA TYR A 263 14.54 -3.02 -9.55
C TYR A 263 15.81 -2.33 -9.03
N VAL A 264 16.25 -2.61 -7.80
CA VAL A 264 17.54 -2.08 -7.30
C VAL A 264 18.70 -2.52 -8.20
N GLN A 265 18.71 -3.78 -8.67
CA GLN A 265 19.75 -4.27 -9.59
C GLN A 265 19.65 -3.69 -11.01
N ALA A 266 18.46 -3.26 -11.45
CA ALA A 266 18.27 -2.67 -12.77
C ALA A 266 18.72 -1.21 -12.84
N TYR A 267 18.64 -0.47 -11.73
CA TYR A 267 18.84 0.99 -11.74
C TYR A 267 19.97 1.49 -10.81
N THR A 268 20.42 0.70 -9.83
CA THR A 268 21.69 0.95 -9.14
C THR A 268 22.81 0.36 -10.00
N PRO A 269 23.91 1.10 -10.30
CA PRO A 269 25.05 0.55 -11.03
C PRO A 269 25.45 -0.80 -10.42
N LYS A 270 25.59 -1.83 -11.28
CA LYS A 270 25.80 -3.22 -10.88
C LYS A 270 26.77 -3.30 -9.70
N LEU A 271 26.22 -3.59 -8.52
CA LEU A 271 27.02 -4.12 -7.44
C LEU A 271 27.62 -5.42 -7.95
N THR A 272 28.91 -5.60 -7.73
CA THR A 272 29.55 -6.90 -7.94
C THR A 272 28.70 -7.95 -7.25
N SER A 273 28.35 -9.00 -8.00
CA SER A 273 27.55 -10.13 -7.50
C SER A 273 28.11 -10.58 -6.14
N PRO A 274 27.26 -10.87 -5.13
CA PRO A 274 27.72 -11.42 -3.85
C PRO A 274 28.46 -12.76 -4.01
N GLU A 275 28.38 -13.39 -5.18
CA GLU A 275 29.16 -14.58 -5.55
C GLU A 275 30.67 -14.30 -5.74
N ASN A 276 31.08 -13.03 -5.76
CA ASN A 276 32.49 -12.61 -5.91
C ASN A 276 33.12 -12.05 -4.62
N VAL A 277 32.45 -12.20 -3.47
CA VAL A 277 33.05 -11.89 -2.16
C VAL A 277 33.51 -13.21 -1.55
N ASN A 278 34.79 -13.54 -1.74
CA ASN A 278 35.44 -14.57 -0.93
C ASN A 278 35.50 -14.08 0.51
N TYR A 279 34.84 -14.82 1.41
CA TYR A 279 34.99 -14.67 2.86
C TYR A 279 36.37 -15.17 3.31
#